data_AF-A0ABD1EG26-F1
#
_entry.id   AF-A0ABD1EG26-F1
#
_cell.length_a   1.000
_cell.length_b   1.000
_cell.length_c   1.000
_cell.angle_alpha   90.00
_cell.angle_beta   90.00
_cell.angle_gamma   90.00
#
_symmetry.space_group_name_H-M   'P 1'
#
loop_
_entity.id
_entity.type
_entity.pdbx_description
1 polymer ?
#
loop_
_entity_poly.entity_id
_entity_poly.type
_entity_poly.pdbx_seq_one_letter_code
_entity_poly.pdbx_strand_id
1 'polypeptide(L)'
;MGLLNISAVLLQLSVSWPIEDNKTKLENTFYKIHRYFVVICITFFCIFQSLGFIRLILKKESFGRLSDSLLILLIITLLLVNKIIFNQNRVLYLFQDIIIYEKAYLSITNDPEMLVIYQAIVKKSKFFNIFILLSCFLGNLFFIGVSFLILNNEGSNFWESDTPFMYELYIPFDRQRYSWLVIVVELCMAYSSSLLYVTIQTTFWVLFMYGILRFQILQLKIDKLSIYGGENSFEKLRSLILEHQNIIK
;
A
#
# COMPACT_ATOMS: atom_id res chain seq x y z
N MET A 1 1.23 -5.44 -20.95
CA MET A 1 1.39 -5.09 -19.51
C MET A 1 0.02 -4.85 -18.91
N GLY A 2 -0.34 -5.55 -17.82
CA GLY A 2 -1.67 -5.51 -17.20
C GLY A 2 -1.88 -4.38 -16.19
N LEU A 3 -3.09 -4.28 -15.64
CA LEU A 3 -3.50 -3.25 -14.66
C LEU A 3 -2.72 -3.37 -13.34
N LEU A 4 -2.29 -4.58 -13.01
CA LEU A 4 -1.79 -4.95 -11.68
C LEU A 4 -0.27 -4.83 -11.50
N ASN A 5 0.49 -4.55 -12.55
CA ASN A 5 1.95 -4.66 -12.52
C ASN A 5 2.63 -3.85 -11.40
N ILE A 6 2.22 -2.59 -11.19
CA ILE A 6 2.84 -1.72 -10.17
C ILE A 6 2.43 -2.17 -8.77
N SER A 7 1.14 -2.39 -8.53
CA SER A 7 0.65 -2.83 -7.22
C SER A 7 1.17 -4.22 -6.85
N ALA A 8 1.35 -5.14 -7.79
CA ALA A 8 1.94 -6.45 -7.55
C ALA A 8 3.40 -6.34 -7.05
N VAL A 9 4.21 -5.48 -7.68
CA VAL A 9 5.59 -5.23 -7.23
C VAL A 9 5.59 -4.62 -5.82
N LEU A 10 4.70 -3.66 -5.55
CA LEU A 10 4.59 -3.03 -4.23
C LEU A 10 4.10 -4.01 -3.14
N LEU A 11 3.14 -4.88 -3.46
CA LEU A 11 2.68 -5.94 -2.58
C LEU A 11 3.79 -6.95 -2.27
N GLN A 12 4.65 -7.26 -3.25
CA GLN A 12 5.82 -8.10 -3.03
C GLN A 12 6.84 -7.39 -2.11
N LEU A 13 7.19 -6.13 -2.39
CA LEU A 13 8.15 -5.36 -1.60
C LEU A 13 7.70 -5.14 -0.15
N SER A 14 6.41 -4.86 0.07
CA SER A 14 5.81 -4.68 1.40
C SER A 14 5.55 -5.98 2.17
N VAL A 15 5.91 -7.11 1.55
CA VAL A 15 5.74 -8.46 2.09
C VAL A 15 4.29 -8.82 2.41
N SER A 16 3.39 -8.25 1.61
CA SER A 16 1.96 -8.51 1.68
C SER A 16 1.55 -9.56 0.66
N TRP A 17 2.32 -9.80 -0.39
CA TRP A 17 2.03 -10.83 -1.39
C TRP A 17 2.14 -12.26 -0.80
N PRO A 18 1.26 -13.19 -1.18
CA PRO A 18 1.40 -14.59 -0.78
C PRO A 18 2.69 -15.19 -1.32
N ILE A 19 3.24 -16.15 -0.59
CA ILE A 19 4.43 -16.89 -1.02
C ILE A 19 4.02 -17.74 -2.22
N GLU A 20 4.69 -17.54 -3.35
CA GLU A 20 4.44 -18.32 -4.56
C GLU A 20 5.19 -19.65 -4.47
N ASP A 21 4.46 -20.77 -4.57
CA ASP A 21 5.04 -22.12 -4.54
C ASP A 21 5.98 -22.39 -5.73
N ASN A 22 5.88 -21.59 -6.80
CA ASN A 22 6.66 -21.74 -8.03
C ASN A 22 8.05 -21.06 -7.98
N LYS A 23 8.40 -20.36 -6.90
CA LYS A 23 9.71 -19.71 -6.74
C LYS A 23 10.76 -20.67 -6.17
N THR A 24 12.04 -20.39 -6.41
CA THR A 24 13.13 -21.20 -5.88
C THR A 24 13.08 -21.24 -4.34
N LYS A 25 13.53 -22.36 -3.74
CA LYS A 25 13.56 -22.52 -2.27
C LYS A 25 14.30 -21.38 -1.56
N LEU A 26 15.34 -20.85 -2.21
CA LEU A 26 16.14 -19.73 -1.72
C LEU A 26 15.34 -18.42 -1.70
N GLU A 27 14.67 -18.06 -2.80
CA GLU A 27 13.82 -16.86 -2.88
C GLU A 27 12.70 -16.88 -1.84
N ASN A 28 12.04 -18.03 -1.67
CA ASN A 28 11.00 -18.19 -0.67
C ASN A 28 11.53 -18.07 0.77
N THR A 29 12.77 -18.47 1.02
CA THR A 29 13.40 -18.31 2.33
C THR A 29 13.72 -16.85 2.61
N PHE A 30 14.34 -16.14 1.66
CA PHE A 30 14.60 -14.70 1.79
C PHE A 30 13.31 -13.89 1.98
N TYR A 31 12.26 -14.22 1.23
CA TYR A 31 10.97 -13.56 1.36
C TYR A 31 10.34 -13.75 2.75
N LYS A 32 10.43 -14.96 3.32
CA LYS A 32 9.97 -15.23 4.70
C LYS A 32 10.76 -14.43 5.73
N ILE A 33 12.09 -14.40 5.62
CA ILE A 33 12.95 -13.63 6.53
C ILE A 33 12.60 -12.14 6.46
N HIS A 34 12.48 -11.59 5.23
CA HIS A 34 12.07 -10.20 5.01
C HIS A 34 10.70 -9.91 5.64
N ARG A 35 9.74 -10.85 5.55
CA ARG A 35 8.42 -10.73 6.19
C ARG A 35 8.52 -10.56 7.70
N TYR A 36 9.29 -11.43 8.36
CA TYR A 36 9.49 -11.37 9.80
C TYR A 36 10.18 -10.08 10.20
N PHE A 37 11.22 -9.68 9.47
CA PHE A 37 11.94 -8.44 9.71
C PHE A 37 11.01 -7.22 9.67
N VAL A 38 10.19 -7.10 8.62
CA VAL A 38 9.22 -5.99 8.48
C VAL A 38 8.21 -5.98 9.62
N VAL A 39 7.66 -7.14 10.00
CA VAL A 39 6.71 -7.23 11.13
C VAL A 39 7.38 -6.79 12.43
N ILE A 40 8.57 -7.31 12.72
CA ILE A 40 9.35 -6.96 13.91
C ILE A 40 9.62 -5.46 13.96
N CYS A 41 10.09 -4.85 12.87
CA CYS A 41 10.35 -3.42 12.79
C CYS A 41 9.11 -2.58 13.10
N ILE A 42 7.94 -2.93 12.52
CA ILE A 42 6.71 -2.18 12.76
C ILE A 42 6.22 -2.36 14.20
N THR A 43 6.31 -3.58 14.75
CA THR A 43 5.93 -3.85 16.14
C THR A 43 6.79 -3.06 17.12
N PHE A 44 8.12 -3.07 16.94
CA PHE A 44 9.02 -2.26 17.76
C PHE A 44 8.70 -0.77 17.65
N PHE A 45 8.42 -0.27 16.45
CA PHE A 45 8.03 1.11 16.24
C PHE A 45 6.76 1.47 17.01
N CYS A 46 5.71 0.66 16.93
CA CYS A 46 4.48 0.89 17.68
C CYS A 46 4.72 0.93 19.19
N ILE A 47 5.55 0.02 19.71
CA ILE A 47 5.89 -0.02 21.14
C ILE A 47 6.63 1.26 21.54
N PHE A 48 7.70 1.62 20.83
CA PHE A 48 8.51 2.79 21.17
C PHE A 48 7.77 4.11 20.97
N GLN A 49 6.91 4.22 19.95
CA GLN A 49 6.06 5.39 19.75
C GLN A 49 5.01 5.51 20.86
N SER A 50 4.40 4.39 21.27
CA SER A 50 3.42 4.38 22.37
C SER A 50 4.07 4.78 23.70
N LEU A 51 5.27 4.25 23.98
CA LEU A 51 6.05 4.64 25.15
C LEU A 51 6.48 6.11 25.09
N GLY A 52 6.84 6.61 23.91
CA GLY A 52 7.17 8.02 23.68
C GLY A 52 5.98 8.92 23.97
N PHE A 53 4.80 8.56 23.48
CA PHE A 53 3.54 9.26 23.75
C PHE A 53 3.19 9.27 25.25
N ILE A 54 3.28 8.12 25.94
CA ILE A 54 3.06 8.04 27.39
C ILE A 54 4.04 8.95 28.14
N ARG A 55 5.32 8.95 27.75
CA ARG A 55 6.34 9.84 28.33
C ARG A 55 5.97 11.31 28.15
N LEU A 56 5.51 11.73 26.97
CA LEU A 56 5.07 13.11 26.73
C LEU A 56 3.92 13.50 27.68
N ILE A 57 2.94 12.62 27.89
CA ILE A 57 1.83 12.84 28.82
C ILE A 57 2.35 13.01 30.25
N LEU A 58 3.23 12.10 30.69
CA LEU A 58 3.80 12.14 32.05
C LEU A 58 4.64 13.40 32.29
N LYS A 59 5.33 13.90 31.27
CA LYS A 59 6.12 15.14 31.32
C LYS A 59 5.29 16.41 31.17
N LYS A 60 3.98 16.29 30.90
CA LYS A 60 3.08 17.43 30.65
C LYS A 60 3.60 18.36 29.54
N GLU A 61 4.08 17.74 28.47
CA GLU A 61 4.57 18.45 27.28
C GLU A 61 3.47 19.23 26.57
N SER A 62 3.86 20.10 25.63
CA SER A 62 2.92 20.97 24.92
C SER A 62 1.86 20.16 24.16
N PHE A 63 0.65 20.72 24.06
CA PHE A 63 -0.45 20.10 23.32
C PHE A 63 -0.09 19.81 21.85
N GLY A 64 0.73 20.67 21.23
CA GLY A 64 1.23 20.46 19.87
C GLY A 64 2.01 19.14 19.73
N ARG A 65 3.05 18.93 20.55
CA ARG A 65 3.84 17.68 20.53
C ARG A 65 2.99 16.45 20.80
N LEU A 66 2.05 16.54 21.75
CA LEU A 66 1.13 15.45 22.05
C LEU A 66 0.24 15.12 20.84
N SER A 67 -0.33 16.13 20.19
CA SER A 67 -1.17 15.96 19.00
C SER A 67 -0.40 15.33 17.84
N ASP A 68 0.82 15.79 17.57
CA ASP A 68 1.65 15.28 16.49
C ASP A 68 2.06 13.81 16.73
N SER A 69 2.47 13.49 17.96
CA SER A 69 2.81 12.12 18.36
C SER A 69 1.60 11.17 18.29
N LEU A 70 0.41 11.64 18.69
CA LEU A 70 -0.83 10.89 18.58
C LEU A 70 -1.23 10.65 17.12
N LEU A 71 -1.10 11.66 16.26
CA LEU A 71 -1.40 11.55 14.83
C LEU A 71 -0.53 10.48 14.18
N ILE A 72 0.77 10.49 14.45
CA ILE A 72 1.73 9.48 13.97
C ILE A 72 1.29 8.09 14.45
N LEU A 73 0.98 7.94 15.74
CA LEU A 73 0.52 6.67 16.32
C LEU A 73 -0.75 6.16 15.64
N LEU A 74 -1.73 7.03 15.41
CA LEU A 74 -2.99 6.68 14.72
C LEU A 74 -2.74 6.24 13.28
N ILE A 75 -1.90 6.96 12.51
CA ILE A 75 -1.57 6.61 11.13
C ILE A 75 -0.95 5.21 11.06
N ILE A 76 0.03 4.92 11.92
CA ILE A 76 0.72 3.63 11.93
C ILE A 76 -0.23 2.50 12.33
N THR A 77 -1.06 2.74 13.34
CA THR A 77 -2.06 1.77 13.79
C THR A 77 -3.06 1.47 12.68
N LEU A 78 -3.52 2.50 11.96
CA LEU A 78 -4.43 2.33 10.83
C LEU A 78 -3.77 1.56 9.67
N LEU A 79 -2.49 1.80 9.38
CA LEU A 79 -1.72 1.00 8.41
C LEU A 79 -1.65 -0.47 8.80
N LEU A 80 -1.41 -0.77 10.08
CA LEU A 80 -1.39 -2.13 10.61
C LEU A 80 -2.74 -2.82 10.51
N VAL A 81 -3.81 -2.14 10.95
CA VAL A 81 -5.18 -2.65 10.86
C VAL A 81 -5.56 -2.93 9.41
N ASN A 82 -5.27 -2.01 8.50
CA ASN A 82 -5.48 -2.23 7.07
C ASN A 82 -4.70 -3.44 6.56
N LYS A 83 -3.44 -3.61 6.94
CA LYS A 83 -2.65 -4.80 6.57
C LYS A 83 -3.31 -6.11 7.07
N ILE A 84 -3.84 -6.12 8.30
CA ILE A 84 -4.55 -7.27 8.86
C ILE A 84 -5.83 -7.55 8.07
N ILE A 85 -6.64 -6.52 7.81
CA ILE A 85 -7.88 -6.61 7.02
C ILE A 85 -7.57 -7.16 5.61
N PHE A 86 -6.53 -6.66 4.94
CA PHE A 86 -6.13 -7.12 3.61
C PHE A 86 -5.76 -8.61 3.60
N ASN A 87 -5.06 -9.07 4.64
CA ASN A 87 -4.69 -10.48 4.79
C ASN A 87 -5.89 -11.36 5.12
N GLN A 88 -6.80 -10.92 6.00
CA GLN A 88 -7.97 -11.69 6.41
C GLN A 88 -9.02 -11.79 5.31
N ASN A 89 -9.31 -10.68 4.61
CA ASN A 89 -10.35 -10.59 3.58
C ASN A 89 -9.92 -11.17 2.23
N ARG A 90 -8.82 -11.93 2.17
CA ARG A 90 -8.36 -12.59 0.95
C ARG A 90 -8.20 -11.64 -0.24
N VAL A 91 -7.93 -10.35 0.01
CA VAL A 91 -7.76 -9.33 -1.03
C VAL A 91 -6.68 -9.74 -2.04
N LEU A 92 -5.65 -10.42 -1.55
CA LEU A 92 -4.55 -10.96 -2.35
C LEU A 92 -5.01 -12.06 -3.32
N TYR A 93 -5.99 -12.88 -2.93
CA TYR A 93 -6.56 -13.90 -3.80
C TYR A 93 -7.40 -13.26 -4.91
N LEU A 94 -8.18 -12.22 -4.57
CA LEU A 94 -8.87 -11.41 -5.59
C LEU A 94 -7.89 -10.84 -6.62
N PHE A 95 -6.71 -10.38 -6.18
CA PHE A 95 -5.66 -9.93 -7.09
C PHE A 95 -5.18 -11.04 -8.02
N GLN A 96 -4.95 -12.25 -7.52
CA GLN A 96 -4.54 -13.39 -8.34
C GLN A 96 -5.62 -13.74 -9.37
N ASP A 97 -6.89 -13.77 -8.96
CA ASP A 97 -8.02 -14.05 -9.84
C ASP A 97 -8.13 -13.00 -10.95
N ILE A 98 -7.92 -11.71 -10.64
CA ILE A 98 -7.88 -10.65 -11.66
C ILE A 98 -6.72 -10.86 -12.63
N ILE A 99 -5.52 -11.26 -12.18
CA ILE A 99 -4.39 -11.54 -13.10
C ILE A 99 -4.73 -12.69 -14.05
N ILE A 100 -5.30 -13.77 -13.51
CA ILE A 100 -5.68 -14.95 -14.30
C ILE A 100 -6.75 -14.55 -15.32
N TYR A 101 -7.76 -13.79 -14.87
CA TYR A 101 -8.82 -13.30 -15.72
C TYR A 101 -8.29 -12.36 -16.82
N GLU A 102 -7.46 -11.36 -16.48
CA GLU A 102 -6.86 -10.47 -17.48
C GLU A 102 -6.09 -11.25 -18.55
N LYS A 103 -5.28 -12.23 -18.15
CA LYS A 103 -4.51 -13.06 -19.08
C LYS A 103 -5.40 -13.87 -20.00
N ALA A 104 -6.40 -14.57 -19.45
CA ALA A 104 -7.33 -15.37 -20.23
C ALA A 104 -8.18 -14.49 -21.15
N TYR A 105 -8.75 -13.42 -20.62
CA TYR A 105 -9.71 -12.58 -21.34
C TYR A 105 -9.06 -11.75 -22.44
N LEU A 106 -7.85 -11.21 -22.23
CA LEU A 106 -7.10 -10.50 -23.28
C LEU A 106 -6.63 -11.43 -24.39
N SER A 107 -6.38 -12.71 -24.10
CA SER A 107 -5.98 -13.69 -25.12
C SER A 107 -7.11 -14.15 -26.03
N ILE A 108 -8.37 -14.00 -25.58
CA ILE A 108 -9.56 -14.50 -26.27
C ILE A 108 -10.36 -13.37 -26.95
N THR A 109 -10.24 -12.13 -26.47
CA THR A 109 -11.09 -11.02 -26.94
C THR A 109 -10.54 -10.38 -28.22
N ASN A 110 -11.26 -10.53 -29.33
CA ASN A 110 -11.01 -9.85 -30.61
C ASN A 110 -11.79 -8.53 -30.79
N ASP A 111 -12.50 -8.05 -29.76
CA ASP A 111 -13.31 -6.84 -29.83
C ASP A 111 -12.44 -5.58 -29.64
N PRO A 112 -12.27 -4.73 -30.69
CA PRO A 112 -11.39 -3.57 -30.63
C PRO A 112 -11.88 -2.51 -29.64
N GLU A 113 -13.20 -2.35 -29.46
CA GLU A 113 -13.75 -1.33 -28.54
C GLU A 113 -13.48 -1.70 -27.09
N MET A 114 -13.62 -2.99 -26.74
CA MET A 114 -13.24 -3.49 -25.41
C MET A 114 -11.74 -3.30 -25.14
N LEU A 115 -10.88 -3.54 -26.14
CA LEU A 115 -9.44 -3.33 -26.01
C LEU A 115 -9.09 -1.86 -25.77
N VAL A 116 -9.78 -0.92 -26.43
CA VAL A 116 -9.60 0.52 -26.22
C VAL A 116 -9.99 0.92 -24.79
N ILE A 117 -11.14 0.46 -24.30
CA ILE A 117 -11.59 0.69 -22.91
C ILE A 117 -10.56 0.16 -21.92
N TYR A 118 -10.12 -1.08 -22.12
CA TYR A 118 -9.12 -1.71 -21.27
C TYR A 118 -7.81 -0.92 -21.22
N GLN A 119 -7.25 -0.55 -22.37
CA GLN A 119 -6.01 0.22 -22.44
C GLN A 119 -6.15 1.60 -21.79
N ALA A 120 -7.30 2.26 -21.94
CA ALA A 120 -7.57 3.54 -21.30
C ALA A 120 -7.58 3.42 -19.77
N ILE A 121 -8.22 2.38 -19.21
CA ILE A 121 -8.25 2.15 -17.75
C ILE A 121 -6.86 1.75 -17.24
N VAL A 122 -6.12 0.89 -17.94
CA VAL A 122 -4.73 0.54 -17.56
C VAL A 122 -3.84 1.77 -17.54
N LYS A 123 -3.94 2.66 -18.53
CA LYS A 123 -3.17 3.91 -18.57
C LYS A 123 -3.50 4.81 -17.38
N LYS A 124 -4.80 4.98 -17.06
CA LYS A 124 -5.25 5.76 -15.90
C LYS A 124 -4.75 5.16 -14.60
N SER A 125 -4.92 3.85 -14.40
CA SER A 125 -4.47 3.14 -13.19
C SER A 125 -2.96 3.30 -12.98
N LYS A 126 -2.15 3.14 -14.04
CA LYS A 126 -0.70 3.36 -13.96
C LYS A 126 -0.36 4.79 -13.57
N PHE A 127 -1.01 5.78 -14.18
CA PHE A 127 -0.79 7.18 -13.86
C PHE A 127 -1.08 7.47 -12.38
N PHE A 128 -2.22 7.02 -11.85
CA PHE A 128 -2.56 7.19 -10.43
C PHE A 128 -1.57 6.48 -9.50
N ASN A 129 -1.17 5.25 -9.81
CA ASN A 129 -0.22 4.51 -8.99
C ASN A 129 1.17 5.20 -8.96
N ILE A 130 1.65 5.70 -10.10
CA ILE A 130 2.90 6.47 -10.18
C ILE A 130 2.76 7.77 -9.39
N PHE A 131 1.63 8.47 -9.52
CA PHE A 131 1.37 9.69 -8.77
C PHE A 131 1.40 9.45 -7.26
N ILE A 132 0.69 8.42 -6.76
CA ILE A 132 0.69 8.04 -5.33
C ILE A 132 2.11 7.75 -4.84
N LEU A 133 2.88 6.98 -5.63
CA LEU A 133 4.26 6.64 -5.28
C LEU A 133 5.16 7.88 -5.21
N LEU A 134 5.08 8.77 -6.19
CA LEU A 134 5.86 10.01 -6.23
C LEU A 134 5.46 10.96 -5.09
N SER A 135 4.16 11.15 -4.83
CA SER A 135 3.69 11.99 -3.73
C SER A 135 4.18 11.48 -2.39
N CYS A 136 4.14 10.17 -2.16
CA CYS A 136 4.63 9.58 -0.92
C CYS A 136 6.17 9.70 -0.80
N PHE A 137 6.90 9.46 -1.89
CA PHE A 137 8.36 9.61 -1.91
C PHE A 137 8.79 11.05 -1.63
N LEU A 138 8.15 12.03 -2.27
CA LEU A 138 8.42 13.45 -2.04
C LEU A 138 8.07 13.88 -0.61
N GLY A 139 6.94 13.42 -0.07
CA GLY A 139 6.56 13.67 1.32
C GLY A 139 7.60 13.13 2.31
N ASN A 140 8.07 11.90 2.09
CA ASN A 140 9.14 11.31 2.90
C ASN A 140 10.46 12.08 2.79
N LEU A 141 10.88 12.45 1.58
CA LEU A 141 12.10 13.21 1.37
C LEU A 141 12.05 14.57 2.06
N PHE A 142 10.91 15.25 1.99
CA PHE A 142 10.73 16.53 2.66
C PHE A 142 10.80 16.36 4.18
N PHE A 143 10.12 15.36 4.72
CA PHE A 143 10.14 15.06 6.16
C PHE A 143 11.56 14.73 6.66
N ILE A 144 12.27 13.83 5.97
CA ILE A 144 13.67 13.48 6.27
C ILE A 144 14.56 14.73 6.16
N GLY A 145 14.41 15.51 5.09
CA GLY A 145 15.20 16.71 4.84
C GLY A 145 15.05 17.75 5.95
N VAL A 146 13.82 18.00 6.40
CA VAL A 146 13.54 18.92 7.52
C VAL A 146 14.22 18.44 8.81
N SER A 147 14.15 17.14 9.13
CA SER A 147 14.83 16.59 10.31
C SER A 147 16.35 16.73 10.26
N PHE A 148 16.97 16.51 9.10
CA PHE A 148 18.41 16.74 8.94
C PHE A 148 18.80 18.22 9.01
N LEU A 149 17.95 19.13 8.52
CA LEU A 149 18.18 20.57 8.65
C LEU A 149 18.15 21.02 10.13
N ILE A 150 17.19 20.52 10.90
CA ILE A 150 17.11 20.79 12.35
C ILE A 150 18.37 20.26 13.05
N LEU A 151 18.74 19.01 12.78
CA LEU A 151 19.96 18.40 13.31
C LEU A 151 21.22 19.23 12.97
N ASN A 152 21.34 19.71 11.73
CA ASN A 152 22.48 20.52 11.31
C ASN A 152 22.52 21.90 11.98
N ASN A 153 21.36 22.51 12.22
CA ASN A 153 21.26 23.81 12.88
C ASN A 153 21.59 23.73 14.38
N GLU A 154 21.18 22.64 15.05
CA GLU A 154 21.40 22.44 16.49
C GLU A 154 22.75 21.75 16.80
N GLY A 155 23.36 21.08 15.82
CA GLY A 155 24.69 20.47 15.94
C GLY A 155 24.77 19.41 17.04
N SER A 156 25.81 19.46 17.86
CA SER A 156 26.01 18.51 18.98
C SER A 156 24.94 18.61 20.06
N ASN A 157 24.37 19.80 20.26
CA ASN A 157 23.40 20.08 21.31
C ASN A 157 22.06 19.38 21.04
N PHE A 158 21.78 19.01 19.78
CA PHE A 158 20.60 18.26 19.39
C PHE A 158 20.44 16.94 20.16
N TRP A 159 21.55 16.23 20.38
CA TRP A 159 21.51 14.91 21.02
C TRP A 159 21.44 14.99 22.55
N GLU A 160 21.77 16.16 23.10
CA GLU A 160 21.68 16.46 24.53
C GLU A 160 20.29 17.00 24.91
N SER A 161 19.52 17.46 23.92
CA SER A 161 18.16 17.94 24.10
C SER A 161 17.13 16.80 24.06
N ASP A 162 15.94 17.06 24.61
CA ASP A 162 14.80 16.13 24.50
C ASP A 162 14.07 16.26 23.15
N THR A 163 14.73 16.82 22.12
CA THR A 163 14.15 17.05 20.79
C THR A 163 14.17 15.75 19.99
N PRO A 164 13.03 15.31 19.41
CA PRO A 164 12.99 14.12 18.56
C PRO A 164 13.69 14.38 17.22
N PHE A 165 14.27 13.35 16.60
CA PHE A 165 14.90 13.48 15.28
C PHE A 165 13.86 13.56 14.15
N MET A 166 13.10 12.50 13.94
CA MET A 166 11.94 12.47 13.05
C MET A 166 10.68 12.10 13.83
N TYR A 167 10.76 11.03 14.62
CA TYR A 167 9.65 10.48 15.38
C TYR A 167 9.85 10.66 16.88
N GLU A 168 8.74 10.81 17.59
CA GLU A 168 8.73 10.92 19.05
C GLU A 168 8.88 9.53 19.71
N LEU A 169 10.02 8.88 19.47
CA LEU A 169 10.29 7.53 19.95
C LEU A 169 10.91 7.54 21.33
N TYR A 170 10.39 6.68 22.21
CA TYR A 170 11.11 6.33 23.42
C TYR A 170 12.24 5.38 23.09
N ILE A 171 13.48 5.86 23.19
CA ILE A 171 14.68 5.09 22.94
C ILE A 171 15.38 4.85 24.29
N PRO A 172 15.40 3.60 24.81
CA PRO A 172 15.94 3.30 26.14
C PRO A 172 17.48 3.18 26.14
N PHE A 173 18.16 4.04 25.40
CA PHE A 173 19.62 4.11 25.35
C PHE A 173 20.08 5.54 25.05
N ASP A 174 21.34 5.81 25.35
CA ASP A 174 21.95 7.13 25.17
C ASP A 174 21.98 7.53 23.69
N ARG A 175 21.16 8.53 23.33
CA ARG A 175 21.01 9.03 21.96
C ARG A 175 22.28 9.71 21.44
N GLN A 176 23.11 10.27 22.33
CA GLN A 176 24.37 10.91 21.94
C GLN A 176 25.38 9.85 21.53
N ARG A 177 25.52 8.80 22.35
CA ARG A 177 26.45 7.69 22.08
C ARG A 177 26.04 6.85 20.87
N TYR A 178 24.74 6.69 20.63
CA TYR A 178 24.19 5.84 19.57
C TYR A 178 23.40 6.63 18.52
N SER A 179 23.77 7.88 18.25
CA SER A 179 23.07 8.80 17.33
C SER A 179 22.86 8.22 15.94
N TRP A 180 23.88 7.59 15.36
CA TRP A 180 23.77 6.89 14.08
C TRP A 180 22.71 5.79 14.08
N LEU A 181 22.61 5.02 15.16
CA LEU A 181 21.61 3.96 15.30
C LEU A 181 20.20 4.54 15.31
N VAL A 182 19.98 5.66 16.02
CA VAL A 182 18.70 6.39 16.05
C VAL A 182 18.30 6.81 14.64
N ILE A 183 19.21 7.45 13.91
CA ILE A 183 18.98 7.91 12.52
C ILE A 183 18.59 6.72 11.62
N VAL A 184 19.38 5.64 11.64
CA VAL A 184 19.13 4.47 10.78
C VAL A 184 17.78 3.83 11.09
N VAL A 185 17.46 3.66 12.38
CA VAL A 185 16.21 3.05 12.81
C VAL A 185 15.01 3.90 12.36
N GLU A 186 15.04 5.21 12.58
CA GLU A 186 13.96 6.11 12.18
C GLU A 186 13.80 6.19 10.65
N LEU A 187 14.89 6.18 9.88
CA LEU A 187 14.84 6.10 8.41
C LEU A 187 14.24 4.78 7.93
N CYS A 188 14.62 3.65 8.55
CA CYS A 188 14.03 2.35 8.23
C CYS A 188 12.52 2.32 8.51
N MET A 189 12.06 2.97 9.59
CA MET A 189 10.65 3.09 9.93
C MET A 189 9.90 3.99 8.94
N ALA A 190 10.47 5.14 8.57
CA ALA A 190 9.90 6.04 7.56
C ALA A 190 9.75 5.36 6.20
N TYR A 191 10.74 4.57 5.80
CA TYR A 191 10.67 3.79 4.56
C TYR A 191 9.60 2.69 4.63
N SER A 192 9.60 1.91 5.71
CA SER A 192 8.68 0.77 5.87
C SER A 192 7.22 1.20 5.96
N SER A 193 6.93 2.26 6.71
CA SER A 193 5.57 2.81 6.85
C SER A 193 5.05 3.38 5.54
N SER A 194 5.88 4.12 4.81
CA SER A 194 5.51 4.67 3.50
C SER A 194 5.33 3.60 2.42
N LEU A 195 6.16 2.55 2.43
CA LEU A 195 5.97 1.41 1.53
C LEU A 195 4.64 0.69 1.78
N LEU A 196 4.26 0.50 3.05
CA LEU A 196 2.95 -0.06 3.42
C LEU A 196 1.80 0.85 2.98
N TYR A 197 1.91 2.15 3.23
CA TYR A 197 0.91 3.14 2.83
C TYR A 197 0.69 3.12 1.31
N VAL A 198 1.77 3.22 0.52
CA VAL A 198 1.70 3.18 -0.94
C VAL A 198 1.12 1.86 -1.42
N THR A 199 1.49 0.75 -0.80
CA THR A 199 0.92 -0.57 -1.13
C THR A 199 -0.59 -0.60 -0.92
N ILE A 200 -1.08 -0.20 0.26
CA ILE A 200 -2.53 -0.21 0.57
C ILE A 200 -3.28 0.69 -0.41
N GLN A 201 -2.79 1.90 -0.65
CA GLN A 201 -3.43 2.89 -1.53
C GLN A 201 -3.46 2.41 -2.99
N THR A 202 -2.33 1.97 -3.53
CA THR A 202 -2.26 1.48 -4.92
C THR A 202 -3.07 0.20 -5.12
N THR A 203 -3.17 -0.65 -4.11
CA THR A 203 -3.98 -1.88 -4.15
C THR A 203 -5.47 -1.52 -4.18
N PHE A 204 -5.92 -0.61 -3.31
CA PHE A 204 -7.30 -0.11 -3.32
C PHE A 204 -7.67 0.52 -4.68
N TRP A 205 -6.84 1.45 -5.18
CA TRP A 205 -7.11 2.14 -6.44
C TRP A 205 -7.14 1.21 -7.64
N VAL A 206 -6.31 0.17 -7.65
CA VAL A 206 -6.36 -0.84 -8.71
C VAL A 206 -7.67 -1.63 -8.64
N LEU A 207 -8.12 -2.09 -7.48
CA LEU A 207 -9.41 -2.78 -7.37
C LEU A 207 -10.57 -1.90 -7.82
N PHE A 208 -10.54 -0.62 -7.43
CA PHE A 208 -11.53 0.36 -7.84
C PHE A 208 -11.55 0.54 -9.37
N MET A 209 -10.38 0.70 -9.99
CA MET A 209 -10.25 0.80 -11.45
C MET A 209 -10.69 -0.47 -12.17
N TYR A 210 -10.40 -1.64 -11.59
CA TYR A 210 -10.89 -2.92 -12.11
C TYR A 210 -12.42 -3.01 -12.05
N GLY A 211 -13.03 -2.55 -10.96
CA GLY A 211 -14.49 -2.42 -10.85
C GLY A 211 -15.07 -1.55 -11.97
N ILE A 212 -14.49 -0.37 -12.20
CA ILE A 212 -14.89 0.53 -13.30
C ILE A 212 -14.77 -0.17 -14.65
N LEU A 213 -13.65 -0.82 -14.92
CA LEU A 213 -13.42 -1.57 -16.17
C LEU A 213 -14.53 -2.60 -16.39
N ARG A 214 -14.87 -3.38 -15.35
CA ARG A 214 -15.95 -4.38 -15.42
C ARG A 214 -17.29 -3.73 -15.73
N PHE A 215 -17.64 -2.61 -15.10
CA PHE A 215 -18.90 -1.92 -15.40
C PHE A 215 -18.94 -1.40 -16.84
N GLN A 216 -17.85 -0.84 -17.35
CA GLN A 216 -17.78 -0.35 -18.74
C GLN A 216 -17.88 -1.49 -19.76
N ILE A 217 -17.22 -2.61 -19.51
CA ILE A 217 -17.35 -3.81 -20.36
C ILE A 217 -18.79 -4.33 -20.34
N LEU A 218 -19.44 -4.36 -19.18
CA LEU A 218 -20.84 -4.80 -19.09
C LEU A 218 -21.77 -3.87 -19.89
N GLN A 219 -21.61 -2.56 -19.73
CA GLN A 219 -22.38 -1.57 -20.48
C GLN A 219 -22.23 -1.79 -21.98
N LEU A 220 -21.00 -1.92 -22.47
CA LEU A 220 -20.73 -2.19 -23.89
C LEU A 220 -21.37 -3.49 -24.37
N LYS A 221 -21.32 -4.57 -23.57
CA LYS A 221 -21.97 -5.83 -23.93
C LYS A 221 -23.50 -5.72 -23.98
N ILE A 222 -24.10 -4.95 -23.06
CA ILE A 222 -25.55 -4.67 -23.05
C ILE A 222 -25.94 -3.86 -24.30
N ASP A 223 -25.17 -2.82 -24.63
CA ASP A 223 -25.42 -1.98 -25.80
C ASP A 223 -25.32 -2.79 -27.10
N LYS A 224 -24.38 -3.73 -27.20
CA LYS A 224 -24.31 -4.65 -28.35
C LYS A 224 -25.50 -5.61 -28.40
N LEU A 225 -25.96 -6.12 -27.26
CA LEU A 225 -27.13 -6.99 -27.21
C LEU A 225 -28.43 -6.27 -27.61
N SER A 226 -28.57 -4.98 -27.28
CA SER A 226 -29.75 -4.18 -27.66
C SER A 226 -29.78 -3.87 -29.17
N ILE A 227 -28.62 -3.69 -29.80
CA ILE A 227 -28.49 -3.39 -31.23
C ILE A 227 -28.67 -4.65 -32.11
N TYR A 228 -28.14 -5.80 -31.70
CA TYR A 228 -28.13 -7.04 -32.50
C TYR A 228 -29.20 -8.07 -32.09
N GLY A 229 -30.29 -7.61 -31.44
CA GLY A 229 -31.28 -8.45 -30.76
C GLY A 229 -31.89 -9.58 -31.62
N GLY A 230 -31.80 -10.81 -31.11
CA GLY A 230 -32.53 -12.01 -31.59
C GLY A 230 -33.15 -12.78 -30.42
N GLU A 231 -33.81 -13.92 -30.70
CA GLU A 231 -34.63 -14.70 -29.73
C GLU A 231 -33.92 -15.08 -28.41
N ASN A 232 -32.58 -15.15 -28.40
CA ASN A 232 -31.77 -15.52 -27.20
C ASN A 232 -31.15 -14.33 -26.44
N SER A 233 -31.61 -13.10 -26.71
CA SER A 233 -31.07 -11.88 -26.10
C SER A 233 -31.27 -11.83 -24.57
N PHE A 234 -32.39 -12.32 -24.07
CA PHE A 234 -32.70 -12.34 -22.63
C PHE A 234 -31.85 -13.36 -21.85
N GLU A 235 -31.60 -14.55 -22.41
CA GLU A 235 -30.72 -15.55 -21.80
C GLU A 235 -29.26 -15.10 -21.79
N LYS A 236 -28.78 -14.44 -22.86
CA LYS A 236 -27.44 -13.84 -22.92
C LYS A 236 -27.28 -12.68 -21.94
N LEU A 237 -28.31 -11.86 -21.75
CA LEU A 237 -28.30 -10.80 -20.74
C LEU A 237 -28.23 -11.40 -19.33
N ARG A 238 -29.03 -12.44 -19.05
CA ARG A 238 -29.03 -13.14 -17.76
C ARG A 238 -27.68 -13.80 -17.48
N SER A 239 -27.04 -14.42 -18.46
CA SER A 239 -25.72 -15.02 -18.27
C SER A 239 -24.62 -13.98 -18.02
N LEU A 240 -24.68 -12.82 -18.69
CA LEU A 240 -23.76 -11.70 -18.42
C LEU A 240 -23.94 -11.10 -17.03
N ILE A 241 -25.19 -10.93 -16.58
CA ILE A 241 -25.48 -10.46 -15.22
C ILE A 241 -24.96 -11.46 -14.19
N LEU A 242 -25.16 -12.76 -14.41
CA LEU A 242 -24.65 -13.81 -13.51
C LEU A 242 -23.12 -13.89 -13.51
N GLU A 243 -22.47 -13.72 -14.66
CA GLU A 243 -21.00 -13.63 -14.76
C GLU A 243 -20.48 -12.47 -13.89
N HIS A 244 -21.10 -11.29 -13.99
CA HIS A 244 -20.74 -10.13 -13.19
C HIS A 244 -21.05 -10.29 -11.70
N GLN A 245 -22.19 -10.89 -11.34
CA GLN A 245 -22.55 -11.14 -9.94
C GLN A 245 -21.61 -12.14 -9.26
N ASN A 246 -21.14 -13.15 -9.99
CA ASN A 246 -20.19 -14.13 -9.47
C ASN A 246 -18.79 -13.54 -9.22
N ILE A 247 -18.43 -12.44 -9.89
CA ILE A 247 -17.16 -11.74 -9.67
C ILE A 247 -17.25 -10.77 -8.47
N ILE A 248 -18.46 -10.38 -8.06
CA ILE A 248 -18.72 -9.46 -6.94
C ILE A 248 -18.82 -10.21 -5.59
N LYS A 249 -19.24 -11.48 -5.62
CA LYS A 249 -19.39 -12.34 -4.42
C LYS A 249 -18.04 -12.89 -3.95
#